data_AF-A0A7C1UWH8-F1
#
_entry.id   AF-A0A7C1UWH8-F1
#
_cell.length_a   1.000
_cell.length_b   1.000
_cell.length_c   1.000
_cell.angle_alpha   90.00
_cell.angle_beta   90.00
_cell.angle_gamma   90.00
#
_symmetry.space_group_name_H-M   'P 1'
#
loop_
_entity.id
_entity.type
_entity.pdbx_description
1 polymer ?
#
loop_
_entity_poly.entity_id
_entity_poly.type
_entity_poly.pdbx_seq_one_letter_code
_entity_poly.pdbx_strand_id
1 'polypeptide(L)'
;MMIIIKSLISAMVTARNIKKDSLKAIWLTATRGTPGESYNICSGRKIQIRQILNIALAFSTKKIEVKENSPRKLRKTDEDIILGDNSKIKKELGWDASIPIEETLKDMYDYWLDYYNKYGI
;
A
#
# COMPACT_ATOMS: atom_id res chain seq x y z
N MET A 1 -17.72 15.98 -3.89
CA MET A 1 -16.42 15.92 -3.18
C MET A 1 -16.36 14.88 -2.04
N MET A 2 -17.14 13.79 -2.13
CA MET A 2 -17.24 12.75 -1.08
C MET A 2 -16.84 11.34 -1.59
N ILE A 3 -16.43 11.25 -2.86
CA ILE A 3 -16.14 10.00 -3.57
C ILE A 3 -14.67 9.57 -3.37
N ILE A 4 -13.74 10.52 -3.26
CA ILE A 4 -12.29 10.28 -3.23
C ILE A 4 -11.84 9.44 -2.01
N ILE A 5 -12.55 9.51 -0.88
CA ILE A 5 -12.17 8.80 0.35
C ILE A 5 -12.66 7.34 0.36
N LYS A 6 -13.73 7.00 -0.38
CA LYS A 6 -14.20 5.59 -0.46
C LYS A 6 -13.32 4.75 -1.38
N SER A 7 -12.68 5.35 -2.39
CA SER A 7 -11.87 4.64 -3.38
C SER A 7 -10.42 4.38 -2.95
N LEU A 8 -9.89 5.10 -1.95
CA LEU A 8 -8.52 4.90 -1.45
C LEU A 8 -8.23 3.49 -0.90
N ILE A 9 -9.25 2.79 -0.37
CA ILE A 9 -9.11 1.40 0.13
C ILE A 9 -9.19 0.37 -1.00
N SER A 10 -9.87 0.67 -2.11
CA SER A 10 -9.92 -0.21 -3.29
C SER A 10 -8.68 -0.06 -4.21
N ALA A 11 -7.82 0.93 -3.94
CA ALA A 11 -6.78 1.37 -4.85
C ALA A 11 -5.43 0.65 -4.71
N MET A 12 -5.25 -0.29 -3.78
CA MET A 12 -3.99 -1.06 -3.69
C MET A 12 -3.72 -1.89 -4.95
N VAL A 13 -4.76 -2.19 -5.75
CA VAL A 13 -4.60 -2.86 -7.05
C VAL A 13 -4.04 -1.91 -8.13
N THR A 14 -3.93 -0.60 -7.89
CA THR A 14 -3.57 0.37 -8.94
C THR A 14 -2.13 0.88 -8.89
N ALA A 15 -1.46 0.79 -7.74
CA ALA A 15 -0.06 1.21 -7.62
C ALA A 15 0.85 0.38 -8.53
N ARG A 16 1.52 1.03 -9.49
CA ARG A 16 2.37 0.36 -10.49
C ARG A 16 3.69 -0.10 -9.88
N ASN A 17 4.29 0.73 -9.04
CA ASN A 17 5.62 0.50 -8.53
C ASN A 17 5.64 -0.63 -7.48
N ILE A 18 4.70 -0.65 -6.53
CA ILE A 18 4.60 -1.77 -5.56
C ILE A 18 4.41 -3.14 -6.23
N LYS A 19 3.68 -3.21 -7.35
CA LYS A 19 3.52 -4.46 -8.12
C LYS A 19 4.86 -4.96 -8.65
N LYS A 20 5.68 -4.07 -9.20
CA LYS A 20 7.01 -4.45 -9.72
C LYS A 20 7.89 -5.01 -8.61
N ASP A 21 7.84 -4.43 -7.42
CA ASP A 21 8.64 -4.89 -6.28
C ASP A 21 8.19 -6.27 -5.80
N SER A 22 6.87 -6.46 -5.61
CA SER A 22 6.32 -7.75 -5.21
C SER A 22 6.50 -8.83 -6.28
N LEU A 23 6.38 -8.50 -7.57
CA LEU A 23 6.62 -9.45 -8.65
C LEU A 23 8.08 -9.89 -8.72
N LYS A 24 9.04 -8.98 -8.46
CA LYS A 24 10.46 -9.34 -8.32
C LYS A 24 10.65 -10.33 -7.17
N ALA A 25 10.02 -10.09 -6.02
CA ALA A 25 10.07 -11.00 -4.88
C ALA A 25 9.51 -12.39 -5.23
N ILE A 26 8.32 -12.44 -5.85
CA ILE A 26 7.69 -13.69 -6.29
C ILE A 26 8.61 -14.42 -7.28
N TRP A 27 9.13 -13.72 -8.28
CA TRP A 27 10.03 -14.31 -9.27
C TRP A 27 11.31 -14.84 -8.63
N LEU A 28 11.92 -14.11 -7.68
CA LEU A 28 13.10 -14.57 -6.93
C LEU A 28 12.77 -15.83 -6.11
N THR A 29 11.64 -15.85 -5.40
CA THR A 29 11.24 -17.03 -4.62
C THR A 29 10.96 -18.24 -5.51
N ALA A 30 10.36 -18.05 -6.69
CA ALA A 30 10.07 -19.13 -7.62
C ALA A 30 11.33 -19.69 -8.31
N THR A 31 12.34 -18.85 -8.56
CA THR A 31 13.53 -19.24 -9.33
C THR A 31 14.74 -19.60 -8.48
N ARG A 32 14.81 -19.09 -7.25
CA ARG A 32 15.98 -19.22 -6.36
C ARG A 32 15.61 -19.60 -4.92
N GLY A 33 14.32 -19.65 -4.60
CA GLY A 33 13.86 -20.06 -3.28
C GLY A 33 14.13 -21.54 -3.00
N THR A 34 14.27 -21.87 -1.74
CA THR A 34 14.44 -23.26 -1.28
C THR A 34 13.09 -24.00 -1.36
N PRO A 35 13.00 -25.16 -2.02
CA PRO A 35 11.77 -25.95 -2.06
C PRO A 35 11.26 -26.31 -0.65
N GLY A 36 9.95 -26.20 -0.42
CA GLY A 36 9.32 -26.44 0.87
C GLY A 36 9.40 -25.27 1.85
N GLU A 37 10.17 -24.23 1.53
CA GLU A 37 10.30 -23.05 2.37
C GLU A 37 9.30 -21.95 2.00
N SER A 38 8.92 -21.16 3.00
CA SER A 38 8.08 -19.96 2.84
C SER A 38 8.90 -18.69 3.07
N TYR A 39 8.54 -17.63 2.34
CA TYR A 39 9.20 -16.31 2.38
C TYR A 39 8.15 -15.21 2.53
N ASN A 40 8.31 -14.38 3.56
CA ASN A 40 7.44 -13.22 3.77
C ASN A 40 7.84 -12.07 2.83
N ILE A 41 6.93 -11.71 1.93
CA ILE A 41 7.07 -10.55 1.05
C ILE A 41 6.41 -9.36 1.74
N CYS A 42 7.18 -8.60 2.49
CA CYS A 42 6.71 -7.42 3.21
C CYS A 42 7.84 -6.38 3.33
N SER A 43 7.50 -5.16 3.73
CA SER A 43 8.49 -4.08 3.86
C SER A 43 9.33 -4.14 5.14
N GLY A 44 8.89 -4.87 6.17
CA GLY A 44 9.47 -4.80 7.50
C GLY A 44 9.25 -3.45 8.21
N ARG A 45 8.40 -2.57 7.65
CA ARG A 45 8.13 -1.24 8.19
C ARG A 45 6.71 -1.17 8.74
N LYS A 46 6.58 -0.65 9.96
CA LYS A 46 5.29 -0.30 10.57
C LYS A 46 4.88 1.10 10.10
N ILE A 47 3.66 1.23 9.60
CA ILE A 47 3.07 2.54 9.28
C ILE A 47 1.64 2.60 9.82
N GLN A 48 1.30 3.72 10.46
CA GLN A 48 -0.06 3.92 10.96
C GLN A 48 -0.98 4.35 9.81
N ILE A 49 -2.25 3.91 9.85
CA ILE A 49 -3.28 4.35 8.88
C ILE A 49 -3.40 5.88 8.86
N ARG A 50 -3.24 6.54 10.01
CA ARG A 50 -3.22 8.02 10.10
C ARG A 50 -2.10 8.63 9.26
N GLN A 51 -0.91 8.03 9.27
CA GLN A 51 0.23 8.52 8.49
C GLN A 51 -0.02 8.35 6.99
N ILE A 52 -0.55 7.18 6.57
CA ILE A 52 -0.96 6.94 5.18
C ILE A 52 -1.98 8.01 4.72
N LEU A 53 -2.99 8.28 5.55
CA LEU A 53 -3.99 9.30 5.27
C LEU A 53 -3.36 10.69 5.12
N ASN A 54 -2.46 11.07 6.04
CA ASN A 54 -1.80 12.37 5.99
C ASN A 54 -0.94 12.54 4.73
N ILE A 55 -0.20 11.51 4.32
CA ILE A 55 0.57 11.51 3.06
C ILE A 55 -0.37 11.74 1.87
N ALA A 56 -1.47 10.99 1.80
CA ALA A 56 -2.43 11.13 0.70
C ALA A 56 -3.11 12.51 0.68
N LEU A 57 -3.44 13.07 1.85
CA LEU A 57 -4.01 14.42 1.96
C LEU A 57 -3.02 15.50 1.50
N ALA A 58 -1.73 15.34 1.79
CA ALA A 58 -0.69 16.28 1.39
C ALA A 58 -0.54 16.43 -0.13
N PHE A 59 -0.99 15.45 -0.92
CA PHE A 59 -1.00 15.56 -2.39
C PHE A 59 -2.13 16.45 -2.93
N SER A 60 -3.16 16.72 -2.13
CA SER A 60 -4.33 17.51 -2.54
C SER A 60 -4.19 18.97 -2.13
N THR A 61 -4.51 19.88 -3.04
CA THR A 61 -4.63 21.32 -2.75
C THR A 61 -5.99 21.71 -2.15
N LYS A 62 -6.96 20.79 -2.14
CA LYS A 62 -8.31 21.03 -1.59
C LYS A 62 -8.33 20.84 -0.07
N LYS A 63 -9.14 21.68 0.61
CA LYS A 63 -9.48 21.49 2.02
C LYS A 63 -10.40 20.28 2.17
N ILE A 64 -9.89 19.22 2.79
CA ILE A 64 -10.63 17.96 3.02
C ILE A 64 -10.85 17.80 4.52
N GLU A 65 -12.12 17.69 4.91
CA GLU A 65 -12.49 17.40 6.30
C GLU A 65 -12.40 15.87 6.54
N VAL A 66 -11.62 15.47 7.54
CA VAL A 66 -11.51 14.08 7.98
C VAL A 66 -12.50 13.85 9.12
N LYS A 67 -13.49 12.97 8.90
CA LYS A 67 -14.46 12.56 9.93
C LYS A 67 -14.08 11.18 10.48
N GLU A 68 -13.84 11.12 11.79
CA GLU A 68 -13.49 9.89 12.49
C GLU A 68 -14.73 9.03 12.79
N ASN A 69 -14.52 7.75 13.13
CA ASN A 69 -15.52 6.91 13.79
C ASN A 69 -16.83 6.65 13.03
N SER A 70 -16.75 6.34 11.73
CA SER A 70 -17.89 5.71 11.03
C SER A 70 -18.07 4.29 11.60
N PRO A 71 -19.14 3.98 12.38
CA PRO A 71 -19.29 2.69 13.05
C PRO A 71 -19.29 1.50 12.09
N ARG A 72 -19.68 1.76 10.83
CA ARG A 72 -19.67 0.77 9.73
C ARG A 72 -18.26 0.37 9.23
N LYS A 73 -17.21 1.10 9.61
CA LYS A 73 -15.82 0.86 9.17
C LYS A 73 -14.95 0.21 10.24
N LEU A 74 -15.44 0.11 11.48
CA LEU A 74 -14.74 -0.59 12.55
C LEU A 74 -14.97 -2.09 12.39
N ARG A 75 -13.89 -2.87 12.43
CA ARG A 75 -14.05 -4.32 12.58
C ARG A 75 -14.32 -4.62 14.05
N LYS A 76 -15.10 -5.67 14.32
CA LYS A 76 -15.38 -6.11 15.70
C LYS A 76 -14.10 -6.57 16.42
N THR A 77 -13.13 -7.00 15.64
CA THR A 77 -11.78 -7.40 16.05
C THR A 77 -10.82 -6.77 15.05
N ASP A 78 -9.97 -5.85 15.50
CA ASP A 78 -8.82 -5.36 14.73
C ASP A 78 -7.57 -5.65 15.56
N GLU A 79 -6.52 -6.19 14.93
CA GLU A 79 -5.22 -6.32 15.56
C GLU A 79 -4.53 -4.95 15.64
N ASP A 80 -4.01 -4.59 16.81
CA ASP A 80 -3.38 -3.27 17.03
C ASP A 80 -2.15 -3.05 16.14
N ILE A 81 -1.42 -4.12 15.82
CA ILE A 81 -0.18 -4.07 15.04
C ILE A 81 -0.08 -5.31 14.16
N ILE A 82 0.07 -5.10 12.85
CA ILE A 82 0.50 -6.12 11.91
C ILE A 82 1.86 -5.67 11.36
N LEU A 83 2.92 -6.42 11.68
CA LEU A 83 4.28 -6.18 11.20
C LEU A 83 4.84 -7.48 10.64
N GLY A 84 5.17 -7.49 9.35
CA GLY A 84 5.82 -8.63 8.72
C GLY A 84 7.34 -8.60 8.91
N ASP A 85 7.94 -9.77 9.05
CA ASP A 85 9.40 -9.95 9.07
C ASP A 85 9.88 -10.52 7.73
N ASN A 86 10.70 -9.76 7.00
CA ASN A 86 11.29 -10.12 5.70
C ASN A 86 12.78 -10.53 5.81
N SER A 87 13.30 -10.78 7.02
CA SER A 87 14.72 -11.10 7.23
C SER A 87 15.19 -12.31 6.42
N LYS A 88 14.34 -13.33 6.27
CA LYS A 88 14.65 -14.55 5.52
C LYS A 88 14.87 -14.29 4.03
N ILE A 89 13.94 -13.61 3.37
CA ILE A 89 14.03 -13.34 1.94
C ILE A 89 15.17 -12.35 1.62
N LYS A 90 15.45 -11.41 2.53
CA LYS A 90 16.65 -10.55 2.45
C LYS A 90 17.93 -11.37 2.49
N LYS A 91 18.06 -12.24 3.50
CA LYS A 91 19.26 -13.03 3.73
C LYS A 91 19.54 -14.03 2.62
N GLU A 92 18.51 -14.76 2.19
CA GLU A 92 18.67 -15.88 1.26
C GLU A 92 18.58 -15.47 -0.20
N LEU A 93 17.70 -14.52 -0.54
CA LEU A 93 17.42 -14.15 -1.93
C LEU A 93 17.85 -12.72 -2.29
N GLY A 94 18.38 -11.96 -1.33
CA GLY A 94 18.85 -10.59 -1.53
C GLY A 94 17.74 -9.58 -1.85
N TRP A 95 16.47 -9.95 -1.65
CA TRP A 95 15.35 -9.06 -1.92
C TRP A 95 15.07 -8.16 -0.71
N ASP A 96 14.91 -6.86 -0.95
CA ASP A 96 14.42 -5.90 0.03
C ASP A 96 13.36 -5.00 -0.61
N ALA A 97 12.39 -4.57 0.19
CA ALA A 97 11.39 -3.61 -0.23
C ALA A 97 12.05 -2.24 -0.46
N SER A 98 12.21 -1.89 -1.73
CA SER A 98 12.99 -0.71 -2.14
C SER A 98 12.12 0.53 -2.36
N ILE A 99 10.81 0.34 -2.55
CA ILE A 99 9.91 1.40 -2.98
C ILE A 99 9.28 2.08 -1.76
N PRO A 100 9.47 3.39 -1.56
CA PRO A 100 8.82 4.13 -0.49
C PRO A 100 7.29 4.11 -0.62
N ILE A 101 6.60 4.16 0.51
CA ILE A 101 5.13 4.14 0.52
C ILE A 101 4.55 5.42 -0.10
N GLU A 102 5.25 6.54 0.03
CA GLU A 102 4.92 7.83 -0.54
C GLU A 102 4.82 7.76 -2.07
N GLU A 103 5.77 7.08 -2.72
CA GLU A 103 5.77 6.88 -4.17
C GLU A 103 4.57 6.03 -4.61
N THR A 104 4.28 4.96 -3.87
CA THR A 104 3.12 4.10 -4.10
C THR A 104 1.81 4.87 -3.97
N LEU A 105 1.68 5.69 -2.92
CA LEU A 105 0.49 6.51 -2.68
C LEU A 105 0.34 7.61 -3.73
N LYS A 106 1.46 8.19 -4.20
CA LYS A 106 1.47 9.20 -5.25
C LYS A 106 1.03 8.61 -6.59
N ASP A 107 1.55 7.45 -6.97
CA ASP A 107 1.12 6.69 -8.15
C ASP A 107 -0.39 6.45 -8.15
N MET A 108 -0.94 6.03 -7.00
CA MET A 108 -2.38 5.81 -6.83
C MET A 108 -3.17 7.11 -6.94
N TYR A 109 -2.70 8.17 -6.29
CA TYR A 109 -3.33 9.49 -6.32
C TYR A 109 -3.42 10.03 -7.75
N ASP A 110 -2.30 9.99 -8.49
CA ASP A 110 -2.22 10.49 -9.85
C ASP A 110 -3.08 9.68 -10.83
N TYR A 111 -3.12 8.35 -10.67
CA TYR A 111 -4.01 7.51 -11.45
C TYR A 111 -5.48 7.93 -11.28
N TRP A 112 -5.95 8.10 -10.05
CA TRP A 112 -7.35 8.47 -9.81
C TRP A 112 -7.65 9.87 -10.30
N LEU A 113 -6.70 10.80 -10.14
CA LEU A 113 -6.85 12.16 -10.66
C LEU A 113 -7.00 12.15 -12.19
N ASP A 114 -6.14 11.41 -12.90
CA ASP A 114 -6.25 11.23 -14.35
C ASP A 114 -7.57 10.54 -14.76
N TYR A 115 -7.94 9.48 -14.06
CA TYR A 115 -9.20 8.76 -14.31
C TYR A 115 -10.41 9.69 -14.20
N TYR A 116 -10.52 10.49 -13.14
CA TYR A 116 -11.65 11.41 -12.98
C TYR A 116 -11.60 12.59 -13.96
N ASN A 117 -10.42 13.09 -14.30
CA ASN A 117 -10.28 14.13 -15.33
C ASN A 117 -10.72 13.62 -16.71
N LYS A 118 -10.42 12.35 -17.02
CA LYS A 118 -10.73 11.73 -18.31
C LYS A 118 -12.19 11.28 -18.44
N TYR A 119 -12.77 10.76 -17.37
CA TYR A 119 -14.10 10.12 -17.40
C TYR A 119 -15.20 10.87 -16.65
N GLY A 120 -14.88 12.01 -16.02
CA GLY A 120 -15.85 13.00 -15.58
C GLY A 120 -16.70 12.61 -14.37
N ILE A 121 -16.29 13.12 -13.20
CA ILE A 121 -17.20 13.72 -12.21
C ILE A 121 -16.57 15.05 -11.78
#